data_AF-A0A2E0TPZ2-F1
#
_entry.id   AF-A0A2E0TPZ2-F1
#
_cell.length_a   1.000
_cell.length_b   1.000
_cell.length_c   1.000
_cell.angle_alpha   90.00
_cell.angle_beta   90.00
_cell.angle_gamma   90.00
#
_symmetry.space_group_name_H-M   'P 1'
#
loop_
_entity.id
_entity.type
_entity.pdbx_description
1 polymer ?
#
loop_
_entity_poly.entity_id
_entity_poly.type
_entity_poly.pdbx_seq_one_letter_code
_entity_poly.pdbx_strand_id
1 'polypeptide(L)'
;MRGRLPSSPSARALLPEGAGGRRAFCRAMRAALPFWTLLLLAPLGLGACSDDDGSAEESEPADPRGAAPAPPTPEAPPEPPRDAFPGYPLIDDSQLLRAPERYDHLVPRLVPPTGPRYRNLVYEANNVGMRGPRNDDGFYEATGSTIAERWREAAAGVKKVFALRDALFSQQDHPIDHDPVAVMMPPSWVTVAVAETLAERPLQPVQAPPIDDDDAWAAFSTPQALFGSFPPSERLHETATRARTVLAPERLRVTNARRTVQLLARDAQAMIDAATEGAEAVAAAGAEAISLSDRRYFGERLRREHVILIGVENPNRHELVEEAKGLRVHGRELPQEAVDLARRAIYRRRLRDGDIAVERYDLAVPAERRRAIAVLEELLPAEGGEAGGDVWLWVHGGLDARGIGGRDATPFIGGFREQVEASEVDTARLHYLSKPHVPIGGRNLAMKLDAAARRFRALEIPLSLNIGTRLLQRLIDENEERRQRRSARAAAAEAAED
;
A
#
# COMPACT_ATOMS: atom_id res chain seq x y z
N MET A 1 43.15 -44.86 9.18
CA MET A 1 42.36 -45.31 10.36
C MET A 1 41.44 -44.15 10.73
N ARG A 2 40.17 -44.12 10.30
CA ARG A 2 38.95 -44.76 10.86
C ARG A 2 38.55 -44.25 12.26
N GLY A 3 37.34 -43.70 12.32
CA GLY A 3 36.53 -43.38 13.51
C GLY A 3 35.71 -42.10 13.27
N ARG A 4 34.64 -42.07 12.45
CA ARG A 4 33.25 -42.55 12.61
C ARG A 4 32.55 -42.32 13.98
N LEU A 5 31.56 -41.42 13.91
CA LEU A 5 30.19 -41.44 14.48
C LEU A 5 30.01 -41.06 15.97
N PRO A 6 28.81 -40.61 16.43
CA PRO A 6 27.48 -40.71 15.79
C PRO A 6 26.58 -39.45 15.79
N SER A 7 25.47 -39.62 15.08
CA SER A 7 24.29 -38.79 14.85
C SER A 7 23.12 -39.10 15.80
N SER A 8 22.26 -38.09 16.03
CA SER A 8 20.81 -38.13 16.38
C SER A 8 20.42 -38.51 17.83
N PRO A 9 19.24 -38.11 18.36
CA PRO A 9 17.97 -37.89 17.64
C PRO A 9 17.01 -36.75 18.09
N SER A 10 16.03 -36.55 17.21
CA SER A 10 14.78 -35.79 17.33
C SER A 10 13.92 -36.15 18.56
N ALA A 11 13.35 -35.13 19.20
CA ALA A 11 12.26 -35.28 20.16
C ALA A 11 10.90 -35.09 19.47
N ARG A 12 10.08 -36.15 19.56
CA ARG A 12 8.68 -36.25 19.18
C ARG A 12 7.88 -36.22 20.51
N ALA A 13 6.91 -35.33 20.66
CA ALA A 13 5.88 -35.40 21.70
C ALA A 13 4.54 -35.18 20.97
N LEU A 14 3.72 -36.24 20.80
CA LEU A 14 2.67 -36.70 21.73
C LEU A 14 1.62 -35.62 22.02
N LEU A 15 0.52 -35.68 21.25
CA LEU A 15 -0.78 -35.11 21.61
C LEU A 15 -1.82 -36.24 21.61
N PRO A 16 -2.76 -36.25 22.57
CA PRO A 16 -3.67 -37.37 22.79
C PRO A 16 -4.90 -37.32 21.87
N GLU A 17 -5.37 -38.53 21.55
CA GLU A 17 -6.66 -38.82 20.94
C GLU A 17 -7.83 -38.51 21.90
N GLY A 18 -8.95 -38.03 21.35
CA GLY A 18 -10.22 -37.98 22.09
C GLY A 18 -11.36 -37.32 21.32
N ALA A 19 -12.45 -38.09 21.13
CA ALA A 19 -13.77 -37.75 20.59
C ALA A 19 -13.85 -37.57 19.05
N GLY A 20 -14.73 -38.25 18.31
CA GLY A 20 -15.97 -38.95 18.68
C GLY A 20 -17.06 -38.54 17.70
N GLY A 21 -17.57 -39.51 16.91
CA GLY A 21 -18.91 -39.53 16.33
C GLY A 21 -19.36 -38.39 15.41
N ARG A 22 -19.22 -38.56 14.08
CA ARG A 22 -20.05 -37.86 13.08
C ARG A 22 -20.86 -38.86 12.27
N ARG A 23 -22.14 -39.03 12.64
CA ARG A 23 -23.23 -39.43 11.73
C ARG A 23 -24.55 -38.82 12.23
N ALA A 24 -25.37 -38.45 11.25
CA ALA A 24 -26.77 -37.99 11.35
C ALA A 24 -26.98 -36.50 11.63
N PHE A 25 -27.15 -35.69 10.57
CA PHE A 25 -28.41 -34.99 10.36
C PHE A 25 -28.51 -34.47 8.91
N CYS A 26 -29.24 -35.21 8.07
CA CYS A 26 -29.79 -34.72 6.81
C CYS A 26 -31.31 -34.70 6.97
N ARG A 27 -31.95 -33.67 6.37
CA ARG A 27 -33.39 -33.39 6.23
C ARG A 27 -34.05 -32.64 7.39
N ALA A 28 -34.40 -31.37 7.17
CA ALA A 28 -35.71 -30.97 6.64
C ALA A 28 -35.98 -29.48 6.96
N MET A 29 -36.14 -28.63 5.95
CA MET A 29 -37.42 -27.99 5.63
C MET A 29 -37.25 -26.90 4.57
N ARG A 30 -37.91 -27.13 3.44
CA ARG A 30 -38.42 -26.12 2.50
C ARG A 30 -39.77 -25.62 3.01
N ALA A 31 -40.14 -24.42 2.56
CA ALA A 31 -41.45 -23.74 2.51
C ALA A 31 -41.37 -22.41 3.29
N ALA A 32 -41.84 -21.25 2.80
CA ALA A 32 -42.81 -20.97 1.75
C ALA A 32 -42.61 -19.55 1.17
N LEU A 33 -42.94 -19.40 -0.11
CA LEU A 33 -43.40 -18.16 -0.77
C LEU A 33 -44.92 -17.97 -0.50
N PRO A 34 -45.44 -16.73 -0.55
CA PRO A 34 -46.28 -16.30 -1.69
C PRO A 34 -45.97 -14.82 -2.09
N PHE A 35 -45.94 -14.41 -3.38
CA PHE A 35 -47.00 -14.13 -4.36
C PHE A 35 -48.04 -13.05 -3.96
N TRP A 36 -48.02 -11.88 -4.63
CA TRP A 36 -49.11 -10.95 -5.11
C TRP A 36 -48.46 -9.57 -5.43
N THR A 37 -48.91 -8.61 -6.28
CA THR A 37 -49.43 -8.52 -7.66
C THR A 37 -49.29 -7.03 -8.10
N LEU A 38 -49.23 -6.76 -9.40
CA LEU A 38 -49.18 -5.46 -10.13
C LEU A 38 -50.34 -4.46 -9.85
N LEU A 39 -50.08 -3.14 -10.03
CA LEU A 39 -50.82 -2.11 -10.83
C LEU A 39 -50.20 -0.70 -10.59
N LEU A 40 -49.56 0.00 -11.54
CA LEU A 40 -50.03 0.90 -12.63
C LEU A 40 -50.53 2.32 -12.22
N LEU A 41 -49.95 3.33 -12.90
CA LEU A 41 -50.41 4.69 -13.27
C LEU A 41 -49.77 5.95 -12.60
N ALA A 42 -49.14 6.77 -13.46
CA ALA A 42 -48.70 8.18 -13.32
C ALA A 42 -49.91 9.17 -13.56
N PRO A 43 -49.78 10.50 -13.81
CA PRO A 43 -48.63 11.45 -13.87
C PRO A 43 -48.92 12.89 -13.30
N LEU A 44 -48.04 13.87 -13.67
CA LEU A 44 -48.14 15.36 -13.62
C LEU A 44 -47.35 16.04 -12.48
N GLY A 45 -46.58 17.12 -12.67
CA GLY A 45 -46.64 18.11 -13.74
C GLY A 45 -45.41 19.02 -13.89
N LEU A 46 -45.53 19.84 -14.94
CA LEU A 46 -44.62 20.76 -15.59
C LEU A 46 -44.39 22.09 -14.84
N GLY A 47 -43.30 22.77 -15.21
CA GLY A 47 -43.22 24.24 -15.32
C GLY A 47 -41.93 24.80 -14.71
N ALA A 48 -41.24 25.78 -15.29
CA ALA A 48 -41.26 26.45 -16.58
C ALA A 48 -39.96 27.29 -16.67
N CYS A 49 -39.57 27.65 -17.88
CA CYS A 49 -38.46 28.56 -18.20
C CYS A 49 -38.81 30.02 -17.87
N SER A 50 -37.80 30.85 -17.57
CA SER A 50 -37.77 32.24 -18.01
C SER A 50 -36.34 32.79 -17.94
N ASP A 51 -35.75 32.98 -19.11
CA ASP A 51 -34.83 34.09 -19.38
C ASP A 51 -35.63 35.40 -19.33
N ASP A 52 -35.06 36.48 -18.79
CA ASP A 52 -35.33 37.81 -19.35
C ASP A 52 -34.22 38.82 -19.03
N ASP A 53 -34.08 39.71 -20.00
CA ASP A 53 -32.98 40.61 -20.33
C ASP A 53 -32.91 41.88 -19.47
N GLY A 54 -31.81 42.61 -19.69
CA GLY A 54 -31.46 43.83 -18.98
C GLY A 54 -32.43 45.00 -19.11
N SER A 55 -32.27 45.96 -18.20
CA SER A 55 -32.57 47.36 -18.47
C SER A 55 -31.49 48.21 -17.80
N ALA A 56 -30.77 48.95 -18.62
CA ALA A 56 -29.88 50.01 -18.20
C ALA A 56 -30.72 51.23 -17.83
N GLU A 57 -30.53 51.76 -16.62
CA GLU A 57 -30.93 53.13 -16.28
C GLU A 57 -29.68 54.00 -16.14
N GLU A 58 -29.59 54.99 -17.02
CA GLU A 58 -28.70 56.14 -16.92
C GLU A 58 -28.98 56.90 -15.61
N SER A 59 -27.93 57.20 -14.86
CA SER A 59 -27.95 58.24 -13.82
C SER A 59 -26.72 59.14 -13.95
N GLU A 60 -26.99 60.44 -13.88
CA GLU A 60 -26.10 61.59 -14.11
C GLU A 60 -24.83 61.60 -13.24
N PRO A 61 -23.77 62.35 -13.66
CA PRO A 61 -22.48 62.35 -12.98
C PRO A 61 -22.52 63.24 -11.71
N ALA A 62 -22.33 62.62 -10.55
CA ALA A 62 -22.14 63.33 -9.29
C ALA A 62 -20.66 63.69 -9.01
N ASP A 63 -20.50 64.93 -8.57
CA ASP A 63 -19.31 65.69 -8.12
C ASP A 63 -18.25 64.89 -7.30
N PRO A 64 -16.94 64.93 -7.64
CA PRO A 64 -15.91 64.07 -7.05
C PRO A 64 -15.26 64.66 -5.78
N ARG A 65 -16.04 65.24 -4.86
CA ARG A 65 -15.49 65.83 -3.63
C ARG A 65 -16.32 65.51 -2.40
N GLY A 66 -16.09 64.33 -1.82
CA GLY A 66 -16.52 64.04 -0.45
C GLY A 66 -16.88 62.59 -0.16
N ALA A 67 -16.00 61.63 -0.44
CA ALA A 67 -16.13 60.28 0.10
C ALA A 67 -15.15 60.09 1.27
N ALA A 68 -15.70 59.85 2.46
CA ALA A 68 -14.93 59.44 3.63
C ALA A 68 -14.17 58.13 3.32
N PRO A 69 -12.96 57.91 3.87
CA PRO A 69 -12.23 56.67 3.67
C PRO A 69 -13.09 55.49 4.13
N ALA A 70 -13.26 54.51 3.24
CA ALA A 70 -13.97 53.27 3.57
C ALA A 70 -13.32 52.62 4.80
N PRO A 71 -14.11 52.01 5.70
CA PRO A 71 -13.54 51.27 6.83
C PRO A 71 -12.62 50.16 6.29
N PRO A 72 -11.49 49.89 6.96
CA PRO A 72 -10.56 48.87 6.52
C PRO A 72 -11.30 47.55 6.38
N THR A 73 -11.21 46.95 5.19
CA THR A 73 -11.68 45.60 4.92
C THR A 73 -11.09 44.68 5.99
N PRO A 74 -11.91 43.86 6.69
CA PRO A 74 -11.38 42.89 7.64
C PRO A 74 -10.30 42.07 6.95
N GLU A 75 -9.12 42.05 7.53
CA GLU A 75 -8.00 41.22 7.07
C GLU A 75 -8.53 39.79 6.98
N ALA A 76 -8.49 39.20 5.78
CA ALA A 76 -8.94 37.84 5.59
C ALA A 76 -8.18 36.95 6.60
N PRO A 77 -8.87 36.05 7.32
CA PRO A 77 -8.18 35.16 8.24
C PRO A 77 -7.05 34.48 7.48
N PRO A 78 -5.84 34.39 8.08
CA PRO A 78 -4.69 33.80 7.40
C PRO A 78 -5.10 32.44 6.88
N GLU A 79 -4.86 32.19 5.57
CA GLU A 79 -5.07 30.87 5.00
C GLU A 79 -4.40 29.85 5.93
N PRO A 80 -5.09 28.75 6.31
CA PRO A 80 -4.46 27.72 7.12
C PRO A 80 -3.16 27.31 6.41
N PRO A 81 -2.06 27.10 7.16
CA PRO A 81 -0.78 26.78 6.55
C PRO A 81 -0.97 25.59 5.63
N ARG A 82 -0.70 25.79 4.33
CA ARG A 82 -0.73 24.70 3.35
C ARG A 82 0.16 23.59 3.88
N ASP A 83 -0.34 22.37 3.87
CA ASP A 83 0.45 21.20 4.25
C ASP A 83 1.77 21.23 3.45
N ALA A 84 2.89 21.45 4.14
CA ALA A 84 4.19 21.51 3.49
C ALA A 84 4.66 20.09 3.17
N PHE A 85 4.62 19.72 1.90
CA PHE A 85 5.17 18.44 1.44
C PHE A 85 6.69 18.54 1.26
N PRO A 86 7.43 17.46 1.55
CA PRO A 86 8.87 17.44 1.31
C PRO A 86 9.17 17.57 -0.19
N GLY A 87 10.22 18.32 -0.51
CA GLY A 87 10.70 18.50 -1.88
C GLY A 87 11.35 17.24 -2.48
N TYR A 88 11.73 17.34 -3.75
CA TYR A 88 12.52 16.29 -4.41
C TYR A 88 13.97 16.33 -3.89
N PRO A 89 14.54 15.20 -3.43
CA PRO A 89 15.89 15.19 -2.89
C PRO A 89 16.93 15.43 -3.99
N LEU A 90 18.05 16.07 -3.65
CA LEU A 90 19.18 16.20 -4.56
C LEU A 90 19.83 14.83 -4.77
N ILE A 91 20.09 14.47 -6.02
CA ILE A 91 20.73 13.20 -6.39
C ILE A 91 22.08 13.47 -7.02
N ASP A 92 23.09 12.73 -6.58
CA ASP A 92 24.35 12.61 -7.30
C ASP A 92 24.18 11.70 -8.53
N ASP A 93 24.16 12.33 -9.71
CA ASP A 93 24.04 11.65 -11.00
C ASP A 93 25.14 10.61 -11.27
N SER A 94 26.30 10.72 -10.61
CA SER A 94 27.38 9.72 -10.71
C SER A 94 26.98 8.36 -10.11
N GLN A 95 25.97 8.35 -9.22
CA GLN A 95 25.39 7.14 -8.63
C GLN A 95 24.27 6.54 -9.51
N LEU A 96 23.87 7.20 -10.60
CA LEU A 96 22.77 6.76 -11.45
C LEU A 96 23.27 6.06 -12.72
N LEU A 97 23.42 4.74 -12.60
CA LEU A 97 23.79 3.81 -13.67
C LEU A 97 22.66 3.65 -14.71
N ARG A 98 22.97 3.00 -15.84
CA ARG A 98 21.97 2.58 -16.83
C ARG A 98 22.16 1.10 -17.18
N ALA A 99 21.11 0.30 -16.96
CA ALA A 99 21.14 -1.12 -17.28
C ALA A 99 21.02 -1.29 -18.79
N PRO A 100 21.75 -2.24 -19.41
CA PRO A 100 21.55 -2.61 -20.80
C PRO A 100 20.09 -3.02 -21.05
N GLU A 101 19.58 -2.79 -22.26
CA GLU A 101 18.18 -3.04 -22.65
C GLU A 101 17.71 -4.46 -22.31
N ARG A 102 18.57 -5.47 -22.46
CA ARG A 102 18.22 -6.87 -22.12
C ARG A 102 17.98 -7.13 -20.62
N TYR A 103 18.28 -6.15 -19.77
CA TYR A 103 18.15 -6.20 -18.33
C TYR A 103 17.30 -5.03 -17.80
N ASP A 104 16.64 -4.24 -18.65
CA ASP A 104 15.84 -3.09 -18.21
C ASP A 104 14.49 -3.47 -17.55
N HIS A 105 14.13 -4.74 -17.60
CA HIS A 105 12.97 -5.35 -16.96
C HIS A 105 13.29 -6.04 -15.62
N LEU A 106 14.50 -5.87 -15.10
CA LEU A 106 14.86 -6.43 -13.80
C LEU A 106 14.25 -5.60 -12.64
N VAL A 107 13.82 -6.30 -11.60
CA VAL A 107 13.35 -5.71 -10.34
C VAL A 107 14.25 -6.19 -9.19
N PRO A 108 15.45 -5.60 -9.02
CA PRO A 108 16.35 -5.95 -7.92
C PRO A 108 15.89 -5.41 -6.57
N ARG A 109 16.58 -5.87 -5.52
CA ARG A 109 16.39 -5.39 -4.16
C ARG A 109 17.18 -4.11 -3.94
N LEU A 110 16.52 -3.11 -3.37
CA LEU A 110 17.17 -1.91 -2.87
C LEU A 110 17.43 -2.05 -1.37
N VAL A 111 18.69 -1.80 -0.97
CA VAL A 111 19.12 -1.91 0.42
C VAL A 111 19.96 -0.67 0.76
N PRO A 112 19.68 0.02 1.87
CA PRO A 112 20.53 1.11 2.34
C PRO A 112 21.94 0.65 2.77
N PRO A 113 22.97 1.50 2.66
CA PRO A 113 22.94 2.78 1.94
C PRO A 113 22.75 2.56 0.43
N THR A 114 21.85 3.34 -0.18
CA THR A 114 21.33 3.10 -1.53
C THR A 114 22.42 3.00 -2.60
N GLY A 115 23.46 3.86 -2.50
CA GLY A 115 24.63 3.84 -3.38
C GLY A 115 24.29 3.88 -4.88
N PRO A 116 25.11 3.23 -5.73
CA PRO A 116 24.83 3.13 -7.16
C PRO A 116 23.52 2.39 -7.42
N ARG A 117 22.70 2.94 -8.33
CA ARG A 117 21.40 2.39 -8.76
C ARG A 117 21.14 2.69 -10.23
N TYR A 118 20.38 1.83 -10.88
CA TYR A 118 20.05 1.95 -12.29
C TYR A 118 18.81 2.81 -12.48
N ARG A 119 18.97 3.92 -13.21
CA ARG A 119 17.87 4.88 -13.44
C ARG A 119 16.67 4.30 -14.18
N ASN A 120 16.91 3.28 -15.01
CA ASN A 120 15.88 2.65 -15.85
C ASN A 120 15.24 1.41 -15.22
N LEU A 121 15.60 1.01 -14.00
CA LEU A 121 15.02 -0.15 -13.33
C LEU A 121 13.96 0.22 -12.31
N VAL A 122 13.00 -0.68 -12.14
CA VAL A 122 12.09 -0.70 -10.99
C VAL A 122 12.77 -1.45 -9.85
N TYR A 123 12.56 -1.05 -8.61
CA TYR A 123 13.16 -1.68 -7.44
C TYR A 123 12.11 -2.14 -6.45
N GLU A 124 12.49 -3.11 -5.61
CA GLU A 124 11.76 -3.41 -4.40
C GLU A 124 12.58 -3.05 -3.16
N ALA A 125 11.96 -2.40 -2.18
CA ALA A 125 12.56 -2.14 -0.88
C ALA A 125 11.72 -2.79 0.24
N ASN A 126 12.28 -2.97 1.43
CA ASN A 126 11.50 -3.30 2.62
C ASN A 126 11.72 -2.30 3.74
N ASN A 127 10.71 -2.25 4.61
CA ASN A 127 10.68 -1.42 5.79
C ASN A 127 11.87 -1.75 6.72
N VAL A 128 12.16 -3.03 6.96
CA VAL A 128 13.28 -3.45 7.81
C VAL A 128 14.63 -2.90 7.33
N GLY A 129 14.92 -3.00 6.02
CA GLY A 129 16.17 -2.48 5.46
C GLY A 129 16.24 -0.96 5.54
N MET A 130 15.12 -0.27 5.32
CA MET A 130 15.04 1.20 5.37
C MET A 130 15.16 1.77 6.78
N ARG A 131 14.63 1.07 7.78
CA ARG A 131 14.79 1.43 9.21
C ARG A 131 16.24 1.35 9.66
N GLY A 132 16.98 0.37 9.16
CA GLY A 132 18.38 0.13 9.54
C GLY A 132 18.52 -0.59 10.88
N PRO A 133 19.71 -0.57 11.49
CA PRO A 133 19.99 -1.28 12.74
C PRO A 133 19.20 -0.72 13.94
N ARG A 134 19.03 -1.57 14.95
CA ARG A 134 18.56 -1.18 16.28
C ARG A 134 19.75 -1.02 17.23
N ASN A 135 19.65 -0.07 18.15
CA ASN A 135 20.59 0.11 19.26
C ASN A 135 20.29 -0.87 20.41
N ASP A 136 21.13 -0.84 21.45
CA ASP A 136 21.04 -1.74 22.61
C ASP A 136 19.72 -1.56 23.42
N ASP A 137 19.09 -0.38 23.33
CA ASP A 137 17.80 -0.09 23.94
C ASP A 137 16.60 -0.59 23.10
N GLY A 138 16.88 -1.22 21.96
CA GLY A 138 15.88 -1.73 21.02
C GLY A 138 15.19 -0.65 20.18
N PHE A 139 15.68 0.60 20.18
CA PHE A 139 15.25 1.64 19.24
C PHE A 139 15.97 1.49 17.91
N TYR A 140 15.35 1.95 16.83
CA TYR A 140 16.13 2.13 15.60
C TYR A 140 17.13 3.26 15.79
N GLU A 141 18.33 3.10 15.24
CA GLU A 141 19.34 4.17 15.28
C GLU A 141 18.90 5.41 14.47
N ALA A 142 18.00 5.21 13.49
CA ALA A 142 17.45 6.27 12.67
C ALA A 142 16.13 6.82 13.23
N THR A 143 15.96 8.14 13.14
CA THR A 143 14.68 8.82 13.36
C THR A 143 13.68 8.49 12.25
N GLY A 144 12.38 8.67 12.50
CA GLY A 144 11.34 8.52 11.48
C GLY A 144 11.62 9.43 10.28
N SER A 145 12.04 10.67 10.55
CA SER A 145 12.43 11.63 9.51
C SER A 145 13.59 11.12 8.64
N THR A 146 14.62 10.56 9.25
CA THR A 146 15.75 9.93 8.53
C THR A 146 15.30 8.72 7.71
N ILE A 147 14.36 7.92 8.22
CA ILE A 147 13.82 6.76 7.49
C ILE A 147 13.02 7.24 6.28
N ALA A 148 12.19 8.27 6.42
CA ALA A 148 11.45 8.87 5.32
C ALA A 148 12.41 9.44 4.25
N GLU A 149 13.48 10.12 4.65
CA GLU A 149 14.52 10.62 3.74
C GLU A 149 15.19 9.48 2.96
N ARG A 150 15.54 8.37 3.62
CA ARG A 150 16.09 7.18 2.92
C ARG A 150 15.15 6.65 1.85
N TRP A 151 13.84 6.63 2.11
CA TRP A 151 12.85 6.25 1.10
C TRP A 151 12.78 7.23 -0.06
N ARG A 152 12.86 8.53 0.23
CA ARG A 152 12.87 9.59 -0.81
C ARG A 152 14.11 9.47 -1.68
N GLU A 153 15.29 9.33 -1.09
CA GLU A 153 16.57 9.13 -1.80
C GLU A 153 16.58 7.86 -2.64
N ALA A 154 16.02 6.78 -2.08
CA ALA A 154 15.87 5.48 -2.74
C ALA A 154 14.99 5.56 -3.99
N ALA A 155 13.84 6.25 -3.89
CA ALA A 155 12.89 6.42 -4.98
C ALA A 155 13.38 7.42 -6.03
N ALA A 156 14.14 8.43 -5.60
CA ALA A 156 14.60 9.48 -6.49
C ALA A 156 15.63 8.92 -7.50
N GLY A 157 15.42 9.25 -8.78
CA GLY A 157 16.33 8.94 -9.89
C GLY A 157 16.29 7.50 -10.40
N VAL A 158 15.42 6.64 -9.89
CA VAL A 158 15.12 5.32 -10.46
C VAL A 158 13.78 5.34 -11.19
N LYS A 159 13.45 4.27 -11.94
CA LYS A 159 12.17 4.21 -12.66
C LYS A 159 11.03 4.26 -11.66
N LYS A 160 10.94 3.25 -10.78
CA LYS A 160 9.97 3.20 -9.66
C LYS A 160 10.50 2.34 -8.51
N VAL A 161 9.90 2.44 -7.33
CA VAL A 161 10.18 1.60 -6.16
C VAL A 161 8.88 1.09 -5.54
N PHE A 162 8.77 -0.21 -5.33
CA PHE A 162 7.71 -0.79 -4.51
C PHE A 162 7.93 -0.51 -3.03
N ALA A 163 6.92 0.07 -2.38
CA ALA A 163 6.92 0.42 -0.97
C ALA A 163 5.70 -0.15 -0.24
N LEU A 164 5.94 -0.80 0.90
CA LEU A 164 4.89 -1.41 1.73
C LEU A 164 4.43 -0.42 2.81
N ARG A 165 3.18 0.04 2.77
CA ARG A 165 2.68 1.03 3.75
C ARG A 165 1.39 0.64 4.49
N ASP A 166 0.77 -0.45 4.10
CA ASP A 166 -0.60 -0.81 4.49
C ASP A 166 -0.73 -1.57 5.82
N ALA A 167 0.26 -1.47 6.71
CA ALA A 167 0.23 -2.04 8.05
C ALA A 167 0.13 -0.92 9.10
N LEU A 168 -0.43 -1.17 10.28
CA LEU A 168 -0.35 -0.21 11.40
C LEU A 168 0.97 -0.34 12.16
N PHE A 169 1.38 -1.59 12.42
CA PHE A 169 2.50 -1.91 13.31
C PHE A 169 3.80 -2.14 12.55
N SER A 170 3.69 -2.47 11.27
CA SER A 170 4.84 -2.72 10.39
C SER A 170 5.12 -1.57 9.42
N GLN A 171 4.67 -0.34 9.74
CA GLN A 171 4.94 0.89 8.95
C GLN A 171 6.42 1.16 8.80
N GLN A 172 6.82 1.83 7.72
CA GLN A 172 8.20 2.22 7.47
C GLN A 172 8.81 2.87 8.71
N ASP A 173 8.03 3.76 9.32
CA ASP A 173 8.21 4.30 10.66
C ASP A 173 7.17 3.64 11.63
N HIS A 174 7.55 2.51 12.25
CA HIS A 174 6.88 1.90 13.42
C HIS A 174 6.44 2.91 14.53
N PRO A 175 5.14 3.02 14.83
CA PRO A 175 4.52 4.16 15.53
C PRO A 175 4.93 4.49 16.98
N ILE A 176 5.87 3.74 17.59
CA ILE A 176 6.41 3.98 18.94
C ILE A 176 7.95 3.98 18.98
N ASP A 177 8.61 3.36 18.00
CA ASP A 177 10.06 3.11 18.04
C ASP A 177 10.87 4.27 17.42
N HIS A 178 10.20 5.29 16.84
CA HIS A 178 10.77 6.57 16.42
C HIS A 178 9.66 7.64 16.39
N ASP A 179 10.04 8.90 16.15
CA ASP A 179 9.10 10.00 15.89
C ASP A 179 8.19 9.65 14.71
N PRO A 180 6.85 9.81 14.84
CA PRO A 180 5.94 9.60 13.72
C PRO A 180 6.09 10.75 12.71
N VAL A 181 6.34 10.43 11.44
CA VAL A 181 6.43 11.43 10.36
C VAL A 181 5.09 11.57 9.63
N ALA A 182 4.54 10.42 9.23
CA ALA A 182 3.27 10.35 8.54
C ALA A 182 2.67 8.97 8.79
N VAL A 183 1.91 8.86 9.88
CA VAL A 183 1.19 7.63 10.24
C VAL A 183 0.16 7.37 9.15
N MET A 184 0.18 6.18 8.56
CA MET A 184 -0.89 5.78 7.66
C MET A 184 -2.00 5.13 8.47
N MET A 185 -3.23 5.61 8.31
CA MET A 185 -4.38 4.93 8.87
C MET A 185 -4.54 3.53 8.21
N PRO A 186 -4.81 2.46 8.99
CA PRO A 186 -5.00 1.13 8.41
C PRO A 186 -6.23 1.09 7.49
N PRO A 187 -6.19 0.40 6.34
CA PRO A 187 -7.36 0.31 5.45
C PRO A 187 -8.61 -0.25 6.14
N SER A 188 -8.42 -1.18 7.09
CA SER A 188 -9.51 -1.76 7.88
C SER A 188 -10.25 -0.76 8.78
N TRP A 189 -9.65 0.38 9.13
CA TRP A 189 -10.35 1.47 9.85
C TRP A 189 -11.42 2.11 8.97
N VAL A 190 -11.11 2.32 7.69
CA VAL A 190 -12.07 2.81 6.70
C VAL A 190 -13.21 1.81 6.53
N THR A 191 -12.88 0.52 6.37
CA THR A 191 -13.90 -0.54 6.24
C THR A 191 -14.84 -0.60 7.45
N VAL A 192 -14.30 -0.47 8.66
CA VAL A 192 -15.11 -0.45 9.88
C VAL A 192 -16.01 0.78 9.91
N ALA A 193 -15.47 1.96 9.61
CA ALA A 193 -16.25 3.19 9.62
C ALA A 193 -17.43 3.13 8.62
N VAL A 194 -17.16 2.62 7.42
CA VAL A 194 -18.18 2.34 6.39
C VAL A 194 -19.22 1.34 6.91
N ALA A 195 -18.79 0.23 7.52
CA ALA A 195 -19.70 -0.79 8.04
C ALA A 195 -20.60 -0.29 9.19
N GLU A 196 -20.09 0.57 10.07
CA GLU A 196 -20.89 1.22 11.11
C GLU A 196 -21.92 2.17 10.49
N THR A 197 -21.50 2.97 9.50
CA THR A 197 -22.37 3.93 8.82
C THR A 197 -23.48 3.24 8.02
N LEU A 198 -23.17 2.17 7.29
CA LEU A 198 -24.18 1.33 6.61
C LEU A 198 -25.19 0.71 7.57
N ALA A 199 -24.79 0.48 8.82
CA ALA A 199 -25.65 -0.07 9.85
C ALA A 199 -26.30 1.00 10.74
N GLU A 200 -26.21 2.27 10.35
CA GLU A 200 -26.75 3.44 11.07
C GLU A 200 -26.27 3.52 12.54
N ARG A 201 -25.06 3.03 12.81
CA ARG A 201 -24.44 3.11 14.14
C ARG A 201 -23.51 4.31 14.23
N PRO A 202 -23.54 5.06 15.34
CA PRO A 202 -22.67 6.22 15.51
C PRO A 202 -21.20 5.79 15.62
N LEU A 203 -20.32 6.51 14.92
CA LEU A 203 -18.88 6.36 15.06
C LEU A 203 -18.42 7.03 16.35
N GLN A 204 -17.83 6.24 17.25
CA GLN A 204 -17.20 6.75 18.46
C GLN A 204 -15.77 7.20 18.15
N PRO A 205 -15.38 8.43 18.55
CA PRO A 205 -14.07 8.98 18.21
C PRO A 205 -12.93 8.29 18.95
N VAL A 206 -11.75 8.33 18.34
CA VAL A 206 -10.49 8.03 19.02
C VAL A 206 -10.19 9.17 20.01
N GLN A 207 -9.97 8.83 21.26
CA GLN A 207 -9.66 9.78 22.32
C GLN A 207 -8.17 10.10 22.30
N ALA A 208 -7.81 11.37 22.24
CA ALA A 208 -6.41 11.79 22.18
C ALA A 208 -6.17 13.05 23.04
N PRO A 209 -5.98 12.89 24.37
CA PRO A 209 -5.65 14.00 25.26
C PRO A 209 -4.33 14.71 24.89
N PRO A 210 -4.02 15.85 25.52
CA PRO A 210 -2.71 16.47 25.41
C PRO A 210 -1.56 15.49 25.74
N ILE A 211 -0.44 15.59 25.01
CA ILE A 211 0.68 14.64 25.13
C ILE A 211 1.22 14.54 26.55
N ASP A 212 1.22 15.65 27.30
CA ASP A 212 1.83 15.75 28.61
C ASP A 212 0.87 15.45 29.77
N ASP A 213 -0.41 15.16 29.50
CA ASP A 213 -1.47 14.94 30.51
C ASP A 213 -1.55 13.46 30.94
N ASP A 214 -0.62 13.03 31.79
CA ASP A 214 -0.53 11.63 32.25
C ASP A 214 -1.84 11.10 32.88
N ASP A 215 -2.58 11.94 33.61
CA ASP A 215 -3.81 11.54 34.30
C ASP A 215 -4.93 11.24 33.30
N ALA A 216 -5.09 12.09 32.27
CA ALA A 216 -6.07 11.85 31.20
C ALA A 216 -5.74 10.59 30.40
N TRP A 217 -4.45 10.34 30.10
CA TRP A 217 -4.04 9.11 29.42
C TRP A 217 -4.25 7.86 30.29
N ALA A 218 -3.99 7.94 31.58
CA ALA A 218 -4.19 6.82 32.51
C ALA A 218 -5.66 6.44 32.71
N ALA A 219 -6.59 7.35 32.43
CA ALA A 219 -8.03 7.09 32.54
C ALA A 219 -8.56 6.04 31.54
N PHE A 220 -7.84 5.79 30.44
CA PHE A 220 -8.25 4.80 29.43
C PHE A 220 -7.81 3.38 29.81
N SER A 221 -8.65 2.67 30.56
CA SER A 221 -8.35 1.32 31.06
C SER A 221 -8.41 0.21 30.02
N THR A 222 -9.00 0.45 28.84
CA THR A 222 -9.11 -0.55 27.76
C THR A 222 -8.75 0.05 26.39
N PRO A 223 -8.25 -0.76 25.43
CA PRO A 223 -7.99 -0.28 24.07
C PRO A 223 -9.24 0.31 23.41
N GLN A 224 -10.40 -0.31 23.57
CA GLN A 224 -11.68 0.19 23.03
C GLN A 224 -12.05 1.58 23.57
N ALA A 225 -11.80 1.87 24.86
CA ALA A 225 -12.08 3.19 25.41
C ALA A 225 -11.22 4.29 24.76
N LEU A 226 -10.02 3.94 24.29
CA LEU A 226 -9.12 4.86 23.59
C LEU A 226 -9.47 4.98 22.09
N PHE A 227 -9.73 3.87 21.41
CA PHE A 227 -9.90 3.83 19.95
C PHE A 227 -11.35 3.97 19.46
N GLY A 228 -12.34 3.94 20.36
CA GLY A 228 -13.75 4.10 20.00
C GLY A 228 -14.23 3.00 19.06
N SER A 229 -14.82 3.39 17.92
CA SER A 229 -15.34 2.44 16.92
C SER A 229 -14.25 1.78 16.08
N PHE A 230 -13.02 2.29 16.12
CA PHE A 230 -11.94 1.88 15.22
C PHE A 230 -11.17 0.66 15.74
N PRO A 231 -10.64 -0.20 14.84
CA PRO A 231 -9.82 -1.35 15.23
C PRO A 231 -8.68 -0.95 16.18
N PRO A 232 -8.68 -1.46 17.43
CA PRO A 232 -7.72 -1.02 18.43
C PRO A 232 -6.34 -1.62 18.19
N SER A 233 -5.33 -0.95 18.76
CA SER A 233 -4.00 -1.51 18.95
C SER A 233 -3.71 -1.67 20.43
N GLU A 234 -3.56 -2.91 20.90
CA GLU A 234 -3.16 -3.19 22.28
C GLU A 234 -1.79 -2.57 22.58
N ARG A 235 -0.79 -2.78 21.70
CA ARG A 235 0.56 -2.23 21.90
C ARG A 235 0.60 -0.70 21.95
N LEU A 236 -0.17 0.00 21.10
CA LEU A 236 -0.25 1.46 21.16
C LEU A 236 -0.97 1.93 22.42
N HIS A 237 -2.08 1.29 22.79
CA HIS A 237 -2.81 1.60 24.03
C HIS A 237 -1.91 1.43 25.25
N GLU A 238 -1.27 0.26 25.40
CA GLU A 238 -0.37 -0.05 26.51
C GLU A 238 0.80 0.92 26.60
N THR A 239 1.29 1.43 25.47
CA THR A 239 2.43 2.37 25.46
C THR A 239 1.97 3.80 25.73
N ALA A 240 0.85 4.25 25.15
CA ALA A 240 0.35 5.61 25.28
C ALA A 240 -0.19 5.92 26.69
N THR A 241 -0.76 4.92 27.37
CA THR A 241 -1.36 5.06 28.71
C THR A 241 -0.35 4.94 29.86
N ARG A 242 0.92 4.61 29.58
CA ARG A 242 2.00 4.65 30.59
C ARG A 242 2.28 6.10 31.00
N ALA A 243 2.63 6.29 32.27
CA ALA A 243 3.10 7.58 32.77
C ALA A 243 4.44 7.97 32.11
N ARG A 244 4.62 9.26 31.80
CA ARG A 244 5.86 9.79 31.20
C ARG A 244 6.99 9.97 32.21
N THR A 245 6.72 9.77 33.49
CA THR A 245 7.71 9.72 34.58
C THR A 245 8.75 8.61 34.42
N VAL A 246 8.50 7.63 33.53
CA VAL A 246 9.50 6.62 33.12
C VAL A 246 10.80 7.28 32.64
N LEU A 247 11.92 6.56 32.81
CA LEU A 247 13.24 7.00 32.38
C LEU A 247 13.37 6.94 30.86
N ALA A 248 14.35 7.67 30.32
CA ALA A 248 14.77 7.46 28.94
C ALA A 248 15.30 6.02 28.78
N PRO A 249 15.03 5.35 27.64
CA PRO A 249 14.35 5.88 26.46
C PRO A 249 12.84 5.61 26.41
N GLU A 250 12.24 4.92 27.38
CA GLU A 250 10.80 4.62 27.43
C GLU A 250 9.91 5.87 27.38
N ARG A 251 10.35 6.98 27.97
CA ARG A 251 9.62 8.27 27.88
C ARG A 251 9.38 8.71 26.43
N LEU A 252 10.32 8.41 25.54
CA LEU A 252 10.21 8.74 24.12
C LEU A 252 9.18 7.83 23.43
N ARG A 253 9.16 6.52 23.75
CA ARG A 253 8.12 5.57 23.28
C ARG A 253 6.72 6.03 23.67
N VAL A 254 6.53 6.44 24.92
CA VAL A 254 5.24 6.99 25.39
C VAL A 254 4.86 8.23 24.59
N THR A 255 5.80 9.16 24.41
CA THR A 255 5.58 10.40 23.67
C THR A 255 5.21 10.12 22.19
N ASN A 256 5.92 9.20 21.55
CA ASN A 256 5.64 8.81 20.16
C ASN A 256 4.29 8.10 20.03
N ALA A 257 3.95 7.20 20.96
CA ALA A 257 2.65 6.54 20.98
C ALA A 257 1.50 7.54 21.09
N ARG A 258 1.59 8.51 22.01
CA ARG A 258 0.58 9.57 22.17
C ARG A 258 0.45 10.44 20.92
N ARG A 259 1.57 10.81 20.28
CA ARG A 259 1.57 11.54 18.99
C ARG A 259 0.90 10.73 17.88
N THR A 260 1.21 9.44 17.77
CA THR A 260 0.57 8.55 16.79
C THR A 260 -0.94 8.49 17.02
N VAL A 261 -1.40 8.34 18.27
CA VAL A 261 -2.83 8.33 18.59
C VAL A 261 -3.49 9.66 18.23
N GLN A 262 -2.85 10.81 18.47
CA GLN A 262 -3.36 12.11 18.03
C GLN A 262 -3.49 12.22 16.50
N LEU A 263 -2.52 11.72 15.74
CA LEU A 263 -2.59 11.68 14.27
C LEU A 263 -3.74 10.78 13.79
N LEU A 264 -3.86 9.57 14.35
CA LEU A 264 -4.95 8.66 14.04
C LEU A 264 -6.32 9.23 14.42
N ALA A 265 -6.42 9.97 15.54
CA ALA A 265 -7.65 10.61 15.96
C ALA A 265 -8.09 11.71 14.99
N ARG A 266 -7.15 12.50 14.48
CA ARG A 266 -7.42 13.49 13.43
C ARG A 266 -7.94 12.83 12.15
N ASP A 267 -7.31 11.75 11.71
CA ASP A 267 -7.74 11.03 10.49
C ASP A 267 -9.10 10.33 10.70
N ALA A 268 -9.34 9.78 11.89
CA ALA A 268 -10.62 9.21 12.28
C ALA A 268 -11.74 10.26 12.31
N GLN A 269 -11.44 11.47 12.81
CA GLN A 269 -12.42 12.56 12.87
C GLN A 269 -12.93 12.95 11.49
N ALA A 270 -12.06 12.95 10.46
CA ALA A 270 -12.49 13.24 9.09
C ALA A 270 -13.55 12.26 8.57
N MET A 271 -13.47 10.98 8.96
CA MET A 271 -14.51 9.98 8.63
C MET A 271 -15.77 10.16 9.48
N ILE A 272 -15.64 10.57 10.74
CA ILE A 272 -16.78 10.86 11.62
C ILE A 272 -17.59 12.04 11.08
N ASP A 273 -16.91 13.10 10.68
CA ASP A 273 -17.54 14.29 10.12
C ASP A 273 -18.30 13.98 8.82
N ALA A 274 -17.77 13.05 8.01
CA ALA A 274 -18.41 12.59 6.77
C ALA A 274 -19.56 11.58 7.01
N ALA A 275 -19.75 11.07 8.23
CA ALA A 275 -20.72 10.00 8.50
C ALA A 275 -22.18 10.42 8.21
N THR A 276 -22.51 11.69 8.38
CA THR A 276 -23.85 12.23 8.09
C THR A 276 -24.18 12.26 6.60
N GLU A 277 -23.15 12.19 5.74
CA GLU A 277 -23.28 12.17 4.28
C GLU A 277 -23.35 10.73 3.73
N GLY A 278 -23.17 9.72 4.58
CA GLY A 278 -23.31 8.31 4.26
C GLY A 278 -21.99 7.58 3.99
N ALA A 279 -22.10 6.28 3.75
CA ALA A 279 -20.98 5.35 3.73
C ALA A 279 -19.94 5.65 2.62
N GLU A 280 -20.38 6.18 1.47
CA GLU A 280 -19.49 6.60 0.37
C GLU A 280 -18.62 7.80 0.75
N ALA A 281 -19.20 8.81 1.41
CA ALA A 281 -18.47 9.98 1.89
C ALA A 281 -17.44 9.58 2.96
N VAL A 282 -17.82 8.69 3.89
CA VAL A 282 -16.90 8.12 4.89
C VAL A 282 -15.70 7.44 4.23
N ALA A 283 -15.94 6.61 3.22
CA ALA A 283 -14.85 5.94 2.52
C ALA A 283 -13.95 6.89 1.75
N ALA A 284 -14.53 7.92 1.11
CA ALA A 284 -13.78 8.96 0.43
C ALA A 284 -12.89 9.75 1.40
N ALA A 285 -13.41 10.14 2.57
CA ALA A 285 -12.66 10.83 3.62
C ALA A 285 -11.50 9.96 4.14
N GLY A 286 -11.76 8.68 4.42
CA GLY A 286 -10.72 7.75 4.86
C GLY A 286 -9.65 7.49 3.79
N ALA A 287 -10.05 7.39 2.52
CA ALA A 287 -9.14 7.23 1.40
C ALA A 287 -8.26 8.47 1.16
N GLU A 288 -8.81 9.67 1.33
CA GLU A 288 -8.04 10.92 1.28
C GLU A 288 -7.04 10.99 2.43
N ALA A 289 -7.42 10.67 3.67
CA ALA A 289 -6.51 10.67 4.82
C ALA A 289 -5.31 9.74 4.60
N ILE A 290 -5.55 8.53 4.10
CA ILE A 290 -4.49 7.58 3.70
C ILE A 290 -3.57 8.20 2.63
N SER A 291 -4.14 8.80 1.59
CA SER A 291 -3.39 9.33 0.45
C SER A 291 -2.62 10.62 0.82
N LEU A 292 -3.13 11.41 1.74
CA LEU A 292 -2.43 12.55 2.31
C LEU A 292 -1.19 12.10 3.10
N SER A 293 -1.31 11.02 3.88
CA SER A 293 -0.17 10.40 4.55
C SER A 293 0.87 9.90 3.54
N ASP A 294 0.42 9.31 2.42
CA ASP A 294 1.23 8.98 1.23
C ASP A 294 2.08 10.14 0.73
N ARG A 295 1.45 11.28 0.47
CA ARG A 295 2.15 12.49 0.00
C ARG A 295 3.06 13.10 1.06
N ARG A 296 2.67 13.13 2.34
CA ARG A 296 3.52 13.65 3.44
C ARG A 296 4.80 12.85 3.62
N TYR A 297 4.73 11.53 3.48
CA TYR A 297 5.89 10.67 3.70
C TYR A 297 6.86 10.70 2.52
N PHE A 298 6.37 10.43 1.31
CA PHE A 298 7.23 10.33 0.13
C PHE A 298 7.50 11.67 -0.54
N GLY A 299 6.66 12.68 -0.33
CA GLY A 299 6.61 13.88 -1.16
C GLY A 299 5.70 13.66 -2.36
N GLU A 300 4.88 14.66 -2.68
CA GLU A 300 3.84 14.57 -3.70
C GLU A 300 4.39 14.15 -5.07
N ARG A 301 5.49 14.79 -5.50
CA ARG A 301 6.13 14.46 -6.78
C ARG A 301 6.67 13.03 -6.81
N LEU A 302 7.40 12.61 -5.77
CA LEU A 302 7.97 11.27 -5.69
C LEU A 302 6.87 10.20 -5.62
N ARG A 303 5.82 10.45 -4.84
CA ARG A 303 4.66 9.56 -4.74
C ARG A 303 4.04 9.32 -6.11
N ARG A 304 3.86 10.38 -6.90
CA ARG A 304 3.30 10.34 -8.26
C ARG A 304 4.18 9.65 -9.28
N GLU A 305 5.46 9.96 -9.28
CA GLU A 305 6.35 9.58 -10.39
C GLU A 305 7.10 8.27 -10.12
N HIS A 306 7.44 7.97 -8.86
CA HIS A 306 8.48 6.99 -8.54
C HIS A 306 8.10 5.94 -7.48
N VAL A 307 6.97 6.07 -6.77
CA VAL A 307 6.59 5.13 -5.71
C VAL A 307 5.38 4.30 -6.14
N ILE A 308 5.51 2.97 -6.04
CA ILE A 308 4.40 2.03 -6.21
C ILE A 308 4.03 1.54 -4.80
N LEU A 309 2.86 1.95 -4.31
CA LEU A 309 2.39 1.54 -2.99
C LEU A 309 1.71 0.17 -3.04
N ILE A 310 2.15 -0.75 -2.18
CA ILE A 310 1.58 -2.09 -2.08
C ILE A 310 0.37 -2.08 -1.13
N GLY A 311 -0.75 -2.63 -1.60
CA GLY A 311 -1.91 -3.02 -0.80
C GLY A 311 -2.06 -4.54 -0.73
N VAL A 312 -2.20 -5.07 0.48
CA VAL A 312 -2.39 -6.48 0.81
C VAL A 312 -3.88 -6.80 0.83
N GLU A 313 -4.41 -7.33 -0.29
CA GLU A 313 -5.82 -7.72 -0.39
C GLU A 313 -6.16 -8.96 0.43
N ASN A 314 -5.24 -9.93 0.45
CA ASN A 314 -5.42 -11.23 1.09
C ASN A 314 -4.31 -11.46 2.12
N PRO A 315 -4.33 -10.75 3.26
CA PRO A 315 -3.32 -10.93 4.30
C PRO A 315 -3.38 -12.34 4.86
N ASN A 316 -2.22 -12.94 5.10
CA ASN A 316 -2.17 -14.17 5.88
C ASN A 316 -2.55 -13.92 7.35
N ARG A 317 -2.74 -14.98 8.15
CA ARG A 317 -3.16 -14.84 9.55
C ARG A 317 -2.25 -13.92 10.37
N HIS A 318 -0.93 -14.01 10.20
CA HIS A 318 0.00 -13.16 10.92
C HIS A 318 -0.14 -11.69 10.50
N GLU A 319 -0.24 -11.41 9.20
CA GLU A 319 -0.44 -10.05 8.68
C GLU A 319 -1.77 -9.43 9.16
N LEU A 320 -2.83 -10.22 9.21
CA LEU A 320 -4.14 -9.77 9.67
C LEU A 320 -4.17 -9.51 11.19
N VAL A 321 -3.58 -10.41 11.98
CA VAL A 321 -3.64 -10.36 13.45
C VAL A 321 -2.59 -9.42 14.04
N GLU A 322 -1.34 -9.55 13.59
CA GLU A 322 -0.18 -8.92 14.23
C GLU A 322 0.26 -7.62 13.54
N GLU A 323 -0.15 -7.39 12.29
CA GLU A 323 0.23 -6.18 11.53
C GLU A 323 -0.96 -5.27 11.17
N ALA A 324 -2.18 -5.76 11.38
CA ALA A 324 -3.45 -5.12 10.99
C ALA A 324 -3.49 -4.75 9.49
N LYS A 325 -2.93 -5.61 8.62
CA LYS A 325 -2.93 -5.42 7.18
C LYS A 325 -4.29 -5.75 6.54
N GLY A 326 -4.49 -5.15 5.36
CA GLY A 326 -5.64 -5.38 4.51
C GLY A 326 -6.91 -4.68 5.00
N LEU A 327 -8.02 -5.03 4.36
CA LEU A 327 -9.31 -4.35 4.51
C LEU A 327 -10.19 -4.92 5.62
N ARG A 328 -9.80 -6.05 6.23
CA ARG A 328 -10.60 -6.78 7.23
C ARG A 328 -9.97 -6.70 8.61
N VAL A 329 -10.77 -7.03 9.61
CA VAL A 329 -10.37 -7.06 11.02
C VAL A 329 -10.46 -8.48 11.55
N HIS A 330 -9.43 -8.95 12.26
CA HIS A 330 -9.47 -10.27 12.88
C HIS A 330 -10.60 -10.35 13.92
N GLY A 331 -11.34 -11.46 13.93
CA GLY A 331 -12.39 -11.71 14.92
C GLY A 331 -13.67 -10.88 14.75
N ARG A 332 -13.77 -10.10 13.67
CA ARG A 332 -14.94 -9.27 13.36
C ARG A 332 -15.41 -9.51 11.94
N GLU A 333 -16.66 -9.96 11.79
CA GLU A 333 -17.30 -10.03 10.49
C GLU A 333 -17.70 -8.64 10.02
N LEU A 334 -17.35 -8.32 8.78
CA LEU A 334 -17.68 -7.05 8.12
C LEU A 334 -18.49 -7.37 6.86
N PRO A 335 -19.57 -6.62 6.57
CA PRO A 335 -20.32 -6.75 5.33
C PRO A 335 -19.40 -6.66 4.12
N GLN A 336 -19.62 -7.52 3.12
CA GLN A 336 -18.81 -7.51 1.90
C GLN A 336 -18.91 -6.17 1.17
N GLU A 337 -20.10 -5.55 1.18
CA GLU A 337 -20.34 -4.21 0.64
C GLU A 337 -19.42 -3.16 1.27
N ALA A 338 -19.21 -3.18 2.59
CA ALA A 338 -18.30 -2.25 3.25
C ALA A 338 -16.84 -2.45 2.82
N VAL A 339 -16.43 -3.70 2.64
CA VAL A 339 -15.08 -4.07 2.16
C VAL A 339 -14.86 -3.58 0.73
N ASP A 340 -15.84 -3.80 -0.16
CA ASP A 340 -15.73 -3.42 -1.57
C ASP A 340 -15.75 -1.89 -1.73
N LEU A 341 -16.58 -1.19 -0.96
CA LEU A 341 -16.67 0.27 -0.97
C LEU A 341 -15.36 0.90 -0.46
N ALA A 342 -14.82 0.40 0.67
CA ALA A 342 -13.53 0.86 1.19
C ALA A 342 -12.38 0.55 0.22
N ARG A 343 -12.31 -0.66 -0.34
CA ARG A 343 -11.31 -1.05 -1.36
C ARG A 343 -11.31 -0.06 -2.52
N ARG A 344 -12.49 0.15 -3.10
CA ARG A 344 -12.69 1.02 -4.26
C ARG A 344 -12.25 2.45 -3.96
N ALA A 345 -12.68 3.01 -2.83
CA ALA A 345 -12.32 4.37 -2.44
C ALA A 345 -10.81 4.52 -2.26
N ILE A 346 -10.18 3.62 -1.48
CA ILE A 346 -8.74 3.69 -1.16
C ILE A 346 -7.88 3.56 -2.41
N TYR A 347 -8.12 2.54 -3.23
CA TYR A 347 -7.27 2.28 -4.38
C TYR A 347 -7.49 3.26 -5.52
N ARG A 348 -8.73 3.65 -5.83
CA ARG A 348 -8.98 4.70 -6.84
C ARG A 348 -8.36 6.01 -6.42
N ARG A 349 -8.50 6.39 -5.15
CA ARG A 349 -7.88 7.62 -4.65
C ARG A 349 -6.37 7.58 -4.74
N ARG A 350 -5.74 6.46 -4.38
CA ARG A 350 -4.28 6.28 -4.51
C ARG A 350 -3.81 6.28 -5.96
N LEU A 351 -4.59 5.73 -6.89
CA LEU A 351 -4.29 5.74 -8.32
C LEU A 351 -4.25 7.17 -8.89
N ARG A 352 -5.03 8.11 -8.36
CA ARG A 352 -4.91 9.53 -8.70
C ARG A 352 -3.55 10.12 -8.30
N ASP A 353 -2.93 9.59 -7.25
CA ASP A 353 -1.61 9.99 -6.77
C ASP A 353 -0.46 9.17 -7.37
N GLY A 354 -0.71 8.29 -8.35
CA GLY A 354 0.30 7.45 -9.01
C GLY A 354 0.12 5.95 -8.74
N ASP A 355 1.06 5.14 -9.23
CA ASP A 355 0.94 3.69 -9.28
C ASP A 355 0.65 3.04 -7.92
N ILE A 356 -0.04 1.91 -7.98
CA ILE A 356 -0.26 1.00 -6.85
C ILE A 356 0.08 -0.44 -7.24
N ALA A 357 0.34 -1.27 -6.25
CA ALA A 357 0.43 -2.70 -6.39
C ALA A 357 -0.64 -3.38 -5.53
N VAL A 358 -1.24 -4.44 -6.06
CA VAL A 358 -2.24 -5.25 -5.36
C VAL A 358 -1.72 -6.68 -5.29
N GLU A 359 -1.63 -7.26 -4.09
CA GLU A 359 -0.87 -8.50 -3.87
C GLU A 359 -1.65 -9.78 -3.48
N ARG A 360 -1.01 -10.91 -3.86
CA ARG A 360 -1.26 -12.32 -3.47
C ARG A 360 -2.36 -13.07 -4.21
N TYR A 361 -2.34 -13.01 -5.55
CA TYR A 361 -3.20 -13.86 -6.37
C TYR A 361 -2.47 -15.12 -6.87
N ASP A 362 -3.02 -16.28 -6.54
CA ASP A 362 -2.53 -17.57 -7.04
C ASP A 362 -3.15 -17.90 -8.41
N LEU A 363 -2.37 -17.77 -9.48
CA LEU A 363 -2.85 -18.05 -10.84
C LEU A 363 -3.08 -19.54 -11.11
N ALA A 364 -2.57 -20.43 -10.25
CA ALA A 364 -2.89 -21.85 -10.31
C ALA A 364 -4.34 -22.14 -9.87
N VAL A 365 -4.98 -21.21 -9.13
CA VAL A 365 -6.31 -21.39 -8.54
C VAL A 365 -7.36 -20.58 -9.33
N PRO A 366 -8.33 -21.21 -10.01
CA PRO A 366 -9.32 -20.49 -10.82
C PRO A 366 -10.17 -19.46 -10.05
N ALA A 367 -10.44 -19.72 -8.76
CA ALA A 367 -11.17 -18.77 -7.93
C ALA A 367 -10.38 -17.48 -7.65
N GLU A 368 -9.07 -17.60 -7.45
CA GLU A 368 -8.18 -16.44 -7.25
C GLU A 368 -8.00 -15.65 -8.55
N ARG A 369 -7.97 -16.32 -9.71
CA ARG A 369 -7.98 -15.63 -11.01
C ARG A 369 -9.24 -14.78 -11.21
N ARG A 370 -10.42 -15.33 -10.92
CA ARG A 370 -11.68 -14.57 -11.00
C ARG A 370 -11.71 -13.40 -10.03
N ARG A 371 -11.20 -13.59 -8.81
CA ARG A 371 -11.09 -12.52 -7.81
C ARG A 371 -10.15 -11.41 -8.29
N ALA A 372 -9.01 -11.76 -8.86
CA ALA A 372 -8.08 -10.79 -9.44
C ALA A 372 -8.72 -9.98 -10.57
N ILE A 373 -9.42 -10.64 -11.49
CA ILE A 373 -10.15 -9.97 -12.60
C ILE A 373 -11.21 -9.01 -12.05
N ALA A 374 -12.03 -9.44 -11.10
CA ALA A 374 -13.06 -8.57 -10.51
C ALA A 374 -12.45 -7.32 -9.86
N VAL A 375 -11.31 -7.45 -9.16
CA VAL A 375 -10.59 -6.28 -8.61
C VAL A 375 -10.02 -5.40 -9.73
N LEU A 376 -9.49 -5.99 -10.81
CA LEU A 376 -8.98 -5.22 -11.95
C LEU A 376 -10.10 -4.46 -12.68
N GLU A 377 -11.27 -5.05 -12.89
CA GLU A 377 -12.43 -4.36 -13.49
C GLU A 377 -12.88 -3.16 -12.65
N GLU A 378 -12.75 -3.24 -11.32
CA GLU A 378 -13.06 -2.13 -10.43
C GLU A 378 -12.04 -0.98 -10.50
N LEU A 379 -10.75 -1.30 -10.70
CA LEU A 379 -9.63 -0.35 -10.63
C LEU A 379 -9.23 0.22 -11.99
N LEU A 380 -9.36 -0.57 -13.05
CA LEU A 380 -8.98 -0.28 -14.42
C LEU A 380 -10.15 -0.66 -15.37
N PRO A 381 -11.32 -0.01 -15.25
CA PRO A 381 -12.42 -0.29 -16.17
C PRO A 381 -12.01 0.08 -17.61
N ALA A 382 -12.36 -0.77 -18.58
CA ALA A 382 -12.03 -0.55 -19.99
C ALA A 382 -12.61 0.77 -20.55
N GLU A 383 -13.80 1.17 -20.08
CA GLU A 383 -14.46 2.42 -20.46
C GLU A 383 -14.75 3.29 -19.23
N GLY A 384 -14.68 4.62 -19.41
CA GLY A 384 -15.07 5.59 -18.38
C GLY A 384 -14.16 5.66 -17.14
N GLY A 385 -12.99 5.01 -17.18
CA GLY A 385 -12.00 5.08 -16.11
C GLY A 385 -11.35 6.46 -16.00
N GLU A 386 -11.15 6.94 -14.76
CA GLU A 386 -10.34 8.13 -14.52
C GLU A 386 -8.87 7.87 -14.90
N ALA A 387 -8.25 8.85 -15.55
CA ALA A 387 -6.82 8.85 -15.76
C ALA A 387 -6.09 8.81 -14.40
N GLY A 388 -5.10 7.93 -14.27
CA GLY A 388 -4.34 7.74 -13.04
C GLY A 388 -3.09 6.91 -13.29
N GLY A 389 -2.41 6.50 -12.22
CA GLY A 389 -1.23 5.64 -12.30
C GLY A 389 -1.53 4.22 -12.77
N ASP A 390 -0.49 3.42 -12.89
CA ASP A 390 -0.60 2.03 -13.32
C ASP A 390 -0.92 1.09 -12.15
N VAL A 391 -1.54 -0.05 -12.44
CA VAL A 391 -1.76 -1.13 -11.46
C VAL A 391 -0.76 -2.25 -11.69
N TRP A 392 -0.05 -2.60 -10.61
CA TRP A 392 0.89 -3.72 -10.58
C TRP A 392 0.29 -4.90 -9.83
N LEU A 393 -0.14 -5.94 -10.55
CA LEU A 393 -0.71 -7.13 -9.95
C LEU A 393 0.39 -8.11 -9.55
N TRP A 394 0.53 -8.39 -8.26
CA TRP A 394 1.47 -9.41 -7.78
C TRP A 394 0.81 -10.79 -7.81
N VAL A 395 1.42 -11.66 -8.59
CA VAL A 395 0.89 -13.00 -8.91
C VAL A 395 1.89 -14.10 -8.58
N HIS A 396 1.40 -15.28 -8.22
CA HIS A 396 2.22 -16.46 -7.97
C HIS A 396 1.55 -17.75 -8.49
N GLY A 397 2.24 -18.88 -8.42
CA GLY A 397 1.74 -20.21 -8.84
C GLY A 397 1.62 -21.20 -7.68
N GLY A 398 1.27 -20.71 -6.50
CA GLY A 398 1.36 -21.40 -5.20
C GLY A 398 2.56 -21.02 -4.35
N LEU A 399 2.31 -20.40 -3.19
CA LEU A 399 3.33 -20.08 -2.17
C LEU A 399 3.38 -21.16 -1.07
N ASP A 400 4.52 -21.23 -0.39
CA ASP A 400 4.65 -22.01 0.84
C ASP A 400 3.89 -21.37 2.02
N ALA A 401 3.80 -22.09 3.14
CA ALA A 401 3.07 -21.62 4.33
C ALA A 401 3.62 -20.31 4.93
N ARG A 402 4.87 -19.93 4.61
CA ARG A 402 5.46 -18.67 5.06
C ARG A 402 5.19 -17.53 4.09
N GLY A 403 4.70 -17.83 2.88
CA GLY A 403 4.45 -16.85 1.83
C GLY A 403 5.72 -16.26 1.21
N ILE A 404 6.89 -16.91 1.38
CA ILE A 404 8.20 -16.39 0.95
C ILE A 404 8.79 -17.22 -0.19
N GLY A 405 8.60 -18.54 -0.14
CA GLY A 405 8.97 -19.48 -1.20
C GLY A 405 7.75 -20.00 -1.95
N GLY A 406 8.01 -20.81 -2.99
CA GLY A 406 6.94 -21.41 -3.78
C GLY A 406 7.26 -21.42 -5.27
N ARG A 407 6.22 -21.58 -6.08
CA ARG A 407 6.30 -21.59 -7.54
C ARG A 407 5.96 -20.19 -8.07
N ASP A 408 6.78 -19.71 -9.00
CA ASP A 408 6.50 -18.46 -9.71
C ASP A 408 5.28 -18.56 -10.64
N ALA A 409 4.70 -17.43 -11.04
CA ALA A 409 3.50 -17.38 -11.85
C ALA A 409 3.74 -17.68 -13.34
N THR A 410 5.00 -17.82 -13.77
CA THR A 410 5.36 -17.89 -15.20
C THR A 410 4.61 -18.97 -15.99
N PRO A 411 4.30 -20.17 -15.45
CA PRO A 411 3.56 -21.19 -16.20
C PRO A 411 2.08 -20.88 -16.43
N PHE A 412 1.52 -19.92 -15.68
CA PHE A 412 0.09 -19.60 -15.68
C PHE A 412 -0.20 -18.23 -16.31
N ILE A 413 0.82 -17.41 -16.57
CA ILE A 413 0.65 -16.01 -16.97
C ILE A 413 -0.04 -15.86 -18.32
N GLY A 414 0.29 -16.71 -19.30
CA GLY A 414 -0.30 -16.66 -20.65
C GLY A 414 -1.82 -16.86 -20.60
N GLY A 415 -2.27 -17.99 -20.03
CA GLY A 415 -3.70 -18.28 -19.91
C GLY A 415 -4.45 -17.32 -18.97
N PHE A 416 -3.76 -16.62 -18.06
CA PHE A 416 -4.38 -15.56 -17.26
C PHE A 416 -4.52 -14.25 -18.04
N ARG A 417 -3.53 -13.85 -18.85
CA ARG A 417 -3.62 -12.69 -19.74
C ARG A 417 -4.79 -12.82 -20.70
N GLU A 418 -4.97 -13.99 -21.31
CA GLU A 418 -6.13 -14.28 -22.16
C GLU A 418 -7.47 -14.08 -21.43
N GLN A 419 -7.55 -14.44 -20.14
CA GLN A 419 -8.75 -14.20 -19.34
C GLN A 419 -8.97 -12.71 -19.06
N VAL A 420 -7.90 -11.96 -18.77
CA VAL A 420 -7.98 -10.51 -18.51
C VAL A 420 -8.33 -9.75 -19.80
N GLU A 421 -7.75 -10.11 -20.94
CA GLU A 421 -8.05 -9.54 -22.26
C GLU A 421 -9.51 -9.78 -22.70
N ALA A 422 -10.11 -10.88 -22.23
CA ALA A 422 -11.53 -11.19 -22.45
C ALA A 422 -12.47 -10.54 -21.42
N SER A 423 -11.94 -9.73 -20.49
CA SER A 423 -12.68 -9.05 -19.42
C SER A 423 -12.72 -7.54 -19.66
N GLU A 424 -13.50 -6.81 -18.86
CA GLU A 424 -13.68 -5.36 -19.00
C GLU A 424 -12.54 -4.56 -18.32
N VAL A 425 -11.29 -4.90 -18.64
CA VAL A 425 -10.07 -4.35 -18.01
C VAL A 425 -9.23 -3.56 -19.02
N ASP A 426 -8.84 -2.33 -18.67
CA ASP A 426 -7.81 -1.58 -19.39
C ASP A 426 -6.43 -2.22 -19.16
N THR A 427 -6.01 -3.05 -20.12
CA THR A 427 -4.73 -3.76 -20.07
C THR A 427 -3.52 -2.86 -20.32
N ALA A 428 -3.70 -1.64 -20.86
CA ALA A 428 -2.59 -0.74 -21.16
C ALA A 428 -1.91 -0.20 -19.89
N ARG A 429 -2.64 -0.17 -18.77
CA ARG A 429 -2.18 0.30 -17.45
C ARG A 429 -1.89 -0.84 -16.47
N LEU A 430 -1.96 -2.09 -16.92
CA LEU A 430 -1.78 -3.28 -16.10
C LEU A 430 -0.40 -3.90 -16.29
N HIS A 431 0.34 -4.03 -15.18
CA HIS A 431 1.61 -4.75 -15.13
C HIS A 431 1.52 -5.96 -14.21
N TYR A 432 2.14 -7.07 -14.61
CA TYR A 432 2.21 -8.27 -13.77
C TYR A 432 3.58 -8.39 -13.12
N LEU A 433 3.65 -8.60 -11.81
CA LEU A 433 4.89 -8.95 -11.12
C LEU A 433 4.79 -10.37 -10.56
N SER A 434 5.60 -11.27 -11.11
CA SER A 434 5.63 -12.66 -10.63
C SER A 434 6.48 -12.79 -9.36
N LYS A 435 5.89 -13.43 -8.35
CA LYS A 435 6.48 -13.83 -7.07
C LYS A 435 6.46 -15.36 -6.92
N PRO A 436 7.34 -15.97 -6.09
CA PRO A 436 8.40 -15.34 -5.30
C PRO A 436 9.58 -14.87 -6.16
N HIS A 437 10.57 -14.21 -5.52
CA HIS A 437 11.80 -13.81 -6.21
C HIS A 437 12.51 -15.00 -6.84
N VAL A 438 13.07 -14.81 -8.03
CA VAL A 438 13.86 -15.86 -8.69
C VAL A 438 15.21 -16.00 -7.97
N PRO A 439 15.56 -17.20 -7.47
CA PRO A 439 16.80 -17.39 -6.73
C PRO A 439 18.01 -17.37 -7.67
N ILE A 440 18.86 -16.37 -7.51
CA ILE A 440 20.17 -16.29 -8.19
C ILE A 440 21.26 -16.66 -7.17
N GLY A 441 21.59 -17.96 -7.10
CA GLY A 441 22.55 -18.50 -6.14
C GLY A 441 23.41 -19.66 -6.70
N GLY A 442 24.50 -19.97 -6.01
CA GLY A 442 25.42 -21.06 -6.36
C GLY A 442 26.45 -20.70 -7.44
N ARG A 443 26.94 -21.71 -8.18
CA ARG A 443 27.91 -21.52 -9.28
C ARG A 443 27.24 -20.90 -10.52
N ASN A 444 28.02 -20.20 -11.35
CA ASN A 444 27.61 -19.60 -12.63
C ASN A 444 26.47 -18.58 -12.52
N LEU A 445 26.54 -17.70 -11.51
CA LEU A 445 25.50 -16.70 -11.22
C LEU A 445 25.12 -15.83 -12.42
N ALA A 446 26.10 -15.33 -13.17
CA ALA A 446 25.84 -14.45 -14.31
C ALA A 446 25.05 -15.18 -15.40
N MET A 447 25.38 -16.45 -15.70
CA MET A 447 24.62 -17.26 -16.67
C MET A 447 23.19 -17.55 -16.19
N LYS A 448 22.99 -17.77 -14.89
CA LYS A 448 21.64 -17.98 -14.32
C LYS A 448 20.80 -16.71 -14.41
N LEU A 449 21.40 -15.56 -14.10
CA LEU A 449 20.76 -14.26 -14.28
C LEU A 449 20.34 -14.06 -15.74
N ASP A 450 21.24 -14.32 -16.69
CA ASP A 450 20.96 -14.16 -18.11
C ASP A 450 19.84 -15.08 -18.61
N ALA A 451 19.87 -16.36 -18.21
CA ALA A 451 18.82 -17.31 -18.57
C ALA A 451 17.45 -16.92 -17.98
N ALA A 452 17.42 -16.48 -16.72
CA ALA A 452 16.20 -15.99 -16.09
C ALA A 452 15.70 -14.70 -16.76
N ALA A 453 16.59 -13.75 -17.05
CA ALA A 453 16.25 -12.49 -17.71
C ALA A 453 15.62 -12.75 -19.08
N ARG A 454 16.20 -13.65 -19.89
CA ARG A 454 15.62 -14.07 -21.17
C ARG A 454 14.24 -14.72 -21.02
N ARG A 455 14.07 -15.62 -20.05
CA ARG A 455 12.79 -16.28 -19.78
C ARG A 455 11.69 -15.27 -19.47
N PHE A 456 11.96 -14.32 -18.58
CA PHE A 456 10.98 -13.32 -18.17
C PHE A 456 10.71 -12.27 -19.26
N ARG A 457 11.75 -11.88 -20.02
CA ARG A 457 11.58 -10.98 -21.16
C ARG A 457 10.71 -11.58 -22.25
N ALA A 458 10.87 -12.88 -22.53
CA ALA A 458 10.02 -13.61 -23.48
C ALA A 458 8.56 -13.71 -23.05
N LEU A 459 8.28 -13.54 -21.76
CA LEU A 459 6.92 -13.48 -21.19
C LEU A 459 6.45 -12.04 -20.99
N GLU A 460 7.25 -11.04 -21.37
CA GLU A 460 6.97 -9.61 -21.19
C GLU A 460 6.56 -9.27 -19.75
N ILE A 461 7.24 -9.86 -18.77
CA ILE A 461 7.05 -9.55 -17.36
C ILE A 461 8.40 -9.21 -16.70
N PRO A 462 8.41 -8.33 -15.68
CA PRO A 462 9.61 -8.02 -14.94
C PRO A 462 10.14 -9.22 -14.15
N LEU A 463 11.46 -9.32 -14.06
CA LEU A 463 12.15 -10.35 -13.28
C LEU A 463 12.44 -9.83 -11.86
N SER A 464 11.67 -10.29 -10.88
CA SER A 464 11.89 -9.98 -9.47
C SER A 464 13.08 -10.77 -8.89
N LEU A 465 14.02 -10.06 -8.28
CA LEU A 465 15.29 -10.61 -7.78
C LEU A 465 15.56 -10.18 -6.34
N ASN A 466 16.06 -11.12 -5.54
CA ASN A 466 16.56 -10.82 -4.21
C ASN A 466 18.09 -10.59 -4.23
N ILE A 467 18.55 -9.66 -5.07
CA ILE A 467 19.97 -9.25 -5.16
C ILE A 467 20.07 -7.72 -5.15
N GLY A 468 21.10 -7.19 -4.48
CA GLY A 468 21.39 -5.75 -4.45
C GLY A 468 22.13 -5.27 -5.71
N THR A 469 22.10 -3.95 -5.96
CA THR A 469 22.64 -3.34 -7.19
C THR A 469 24.10 -3.69 -7.45
N ARG A 470 24.99 -3.66 -6.44
CA ARG A 470 26.43 -3.94 -6.65
C ARG A 470 26.68 -5.35 -7.20
N LEU A 471 25.99 -6.34 -6.63
CA LEU A 471 26.07 -7.71 -7.13
C LEU A 471 25.49 -7.78 -8.53
N LEU A 472 24.32 -7.17 -8.76
CA LEU A 472 23.70 -7.13 -10.08
C LEU A 472 24.64 -6.54 -11.14
N GLN A 473 25.29 -5.41 -10.85
CA GLN A 473 26.24 -4.76 -11.75
C GLN A 473 27.37 -5.71 -12.16
N ARG A 474 28.04 -6.33 -11.18
CA ARG A 474 29.09 -7.31 -11.47
C ARG A 474 28.61 -8.44 -12.37
N LEU A 475 27.40 -8.94 -12.16
CA LEU A 475 26.83 -10.03 -12.97
C LEU A 475 26.47 -9.58 -14.39
N ILE A 476 25.99 -8.34 -14.55
CA ILE A 476 25.73 -7.73 -15.87
C ILE A 476 27.05 -7.57 -16.62
N ASP A 477 28.06 -6.98 -15.98
CA ASP A 477 29.38 -6.74 -16.60
C ASP A 477 30.02 -8.05 -17.05
N GLU A 478 30.01 -9.09 -16.21
CA GLU A 478 30.52 -10.43 -16.55
C GLU A 478 29.81 -11.02 -17.79
N ASN A 479 28.51 -10.80 -17.95
CA ASN A 479 27.76 -11.25 -19.12
C ASN A 479 28.04 -10.41 -20.36
N GLU A 480 28.18 -9.09 -20.23
CA GLU A 480 28.56 -8.21 -21.33
C GLU A 480 29.94 -8.57 -21.88
N GLU A 481 30.93 -8.75 -21.02
CA GLU A 481 32.28 -9.16 -21.43
C GLU A 481 32.26 -10.50 -22.17
N ARG A 482 31.51 -11.49 -21.66
CA ARG A 482 31.36 -12.79 -22.32
C ARG A 482 30.73 -12.66 -23.70
N ARG A 483 29.72 -11.80 -23.84
CA ARG A 483 29.04 -11.55 -25.10
C ARG A 483 29.99 -10.90 -26.11
N GLN A 484 30.71 -9.85 -25.71
CA GLN A 484 31.70 -9.18 -26.54
C GLN A 484 32.78 -10.16 -27.03
N ARG A 485 33.30 -11.02 -26.14
CA ARG A 485 34.27 -12.07 -26.52
C ARG A 485 33.70 -13.09 -27.52
N ARG A 486 32.42 -13.47 -27.39
CA ARG A 486 31.76 -14.37 -28.35
C ARG A 486 31.56 -13.71 -29.71
N SER A 487 31.08 -12.46 -29.73
CA SER A 487 30.92 -11.69 -30.96
C SER A 487 32.25 -11.47 -31.68
N ALA A 488 33.32 -11.13 -30.95
CA ALA A 488 34.65 -10.97 -31.54
C ALA A 488 35.20 -12.27 -32.14
N ARG A 489 34.96 -13.41 -31.48
CA ARG A 489 35.35 -14.73 -32.00
C ARG A 489 34.55 -15.13 -33.25
N ALA A 490 33.25 -14.84 -33.29
CA ALA A 490 32.42 -15.10 -34.45
C ALA A 490 32.88 -14.27 -35.65
N ALA A 491 33.09 -12.96 -35.46
CA ALA A 491 33.60 -12.07 -36.50
C ALA A 491 35.00 -12.48 -37.00
N ALA A 492 35.88 -12.93 -36.10
CA ALA A 492 37.20 -13.42 -36.48
C ALA A 492 37.16 -14.76 -37.25
N ALA A 493 36.14 -15.59 -37.01
CA ALA A 493 35.93 -16.83 -37.75
C ALA A 493 35.38 -16.55 -39.15
N GLU A 494 34.39 -15.63 -39.27
CA GLU A 494 33.86 -15.17 -40.55
C GLU A 494 34.97 -14.54 -41.41
N ALA A 495 35.80 -13.66 -40.84
CA ALA A 495 36.92 -13.04 -41.55
C ALA A 495 38.08 -14.00 -41.90
N ALA A 496 38.07 -15.23 -41.40
CA ALA A 496 39.05 -16.27 -41.77
C ALA A 496 38.51 -17.25 -42.83
N GLU A 497 37.21 -17.18 -43.13
CA GLU A 497 36.55 -17.96 -44.19
C GLU A 497 36.47 -17.18 -45.52
N ASP A 498 36.58 -15.84 -45.46
CA ASP A 498 36.81 -14.93 -46.60
C ASP A 498 38.30 -14.84 -46.98
#